data_AF-A0A0C3FBZ2-F1
#
_entry.id   AF-A0A0C3FBZ2-F1
#
_cell.length_a   1.000
_cell.length_b   1.000
_cell.length_c   1.000
_cell.angle_alpha   90.00
_cell.angle_beta   90.00
_cell.angle_gamma   90.00
#
_symmetry.space_group_name_H-M   'P 1'
#
loop_
_entity.id
_entity.type
_entity.pdbx_description
1 polymer ?
#
loop_
_entity_poly.entity_id
_entity_poly.type
_entity_poly.pdbx_seq_one_letter_code
_entity_poly.pdbx_strand_id
1 'polypeptide(L)'
;PVEPSGDLQPEIDLDNDNSLFTRTSDPHNPRRVEEILRQVSIGPDLSNEQRVRVRKLLGDFADCFALSIREVVPIPGAEHRIHVPPDAVFPKKIPHQRQLTQAQHEYLSDAIDELLTADMIEPIRPEDVKCVSPITLAQKVH
;
A
#
# COMPACT_ATOMS: atom_id res chain seq x y z
N PRO A 1 27.50 13.22 3.70
CA PRO A 1 26.24 13.04 4.43
C PRO A 1 25.18 12.52 3.45
N VAL A 2 24.82 11.24 3.58
CA VAL A 2 23.82 10.60 2.72
C VAL A 2 22.45 10.91 3.34
N GLU A 3 21.60 11.61 2.60
CA GLU A 3 20.19 11.81 2.98
C GLU A 3 19.51 10.43 3.06
N PRO A 4 18.72 10.11 4.10
CA PRO A 4 17.90 8.92 4.06
C PRO A 4 16.82 9.16 3.00
N SER A 5 16.91 8.42 1.89
CA SER A 5 15.89 8.42 0.85
C SER A 5 14.55 8.05 1.49
N GLY A 6 13.58 8.95 1.37
CA GLY A 6 12.21 8.77 1.81
C GLY A 6 11.42 7.81 0.91
N ASP A 7 12.10 7.01 0.08
CA ASP A 7 11.49 6.18 -0.96
C ASP A 7 11.33 4.71 -0.54
N LEU A 8 11.79 4.36 0.67
CA LEU A 8 11.66 3.02 1.21
C LEU A 8 10.31 2.89 1.93
N GLN A 9 9.30 2.37 1.23
CA GLN A 9 8.33 1.52 1.91
C GLN A 9 9.12 0.29 2.39
N PRO A 10 9.28 0.07 3.71
CA PRO A 10 9.96 -1.11 4.20
C PRO A 10 9.29 -2.35 3.60
N GLU A 11 10.10 -3.33 3.17
CA GLU A 11 9.58 -4.69 3.07
C GLU A 11 9.15 -5.06 4.47
N ILE A 12 7.84 -5.03 4.69
CA ILE A 12 7.28 -5.54 5.92
C ILE A 12 7.51 -7.04 5.81
N ASP A 13 8.41 -7.54 6.64
CA ASP A 13 8.55 -8.96 6.88
C ASP A 13 7.22 -9.40 7.49
N LEU A 14 6.30 -9.81 6.61
CA LEU A 14 4.97 -10.32 6.93
C LEU A 14 5.12 -11.74 7.48
N ASP A 15 5.96 -11.91 8.49
CA ASP A 15 5.95 -13.06 9.37
C ASP A 15 4.64 -13.00 10.17
N ASN A 16 3.53 -13.28 9.47
CA ASN A 16 2.19 -13.71 9.86
C ASN A 16 1.48 -13.02 11.03
N ASP A 17 2.07 -12.02 11.68
CA ASP A 17 1.52 -11.36 12.86
C ASP A 17 0.55 -10.23 12.46
N ASN A 18 -0.57 -10.64 11.88
CA ASN A 18 -1.72 -9.77 11.64
C ASN A 18 -2.27 -9.14 12.94
N SER A 19 -1.79 -9.53 14.12
CA SER A 19 -2.24 -8.94 15.40
C SER A 19 -1.83 -7.47 15.56
N LEU A 20 -0.94 -6.95 14.71
CA LEU A 20 -0.58 -5.52 14.66
C LEU A 20 -1.53 -4.66 13.82
N PHE A 21 -2.35 -5.30 12.96
CA PHE A 21 -3.26 -4.60 12.04
C PHE A 21 -4.59 -4.24 12.72
N THR A 22 -4.48 -3.40 13.75
CA THR A 22 -5.59 -3.00 14.61
C THR A 22 -6.14 -1.61 14.30
N ARG A 23 -5.81 -0.97 13.16
CA ARG A 23 -6.27 0.41 12.86
C ARG A 23 -7.77 0.60 13.02
N THR A 24 -8.56 -0.38 12.61
CA THR A 24 -10.02 -0.32 12.62
C THR A 24 -10.65 -0.74 13.95
N SER A 25 -9.92 -1.44 14.81
CA SER A 25 -10.42 -2.02 16.07
C SER A 25 -9.84 -1.36 17.33
N ASP A 26 -8.53 -1.14 17.34
CA ASP A 26 -7.75 -0.51 18.42
C ASP A 26 -6.53 0.22 17.82
N PRO A 27 -6.73 1.42 17.24
CA PRO A 27 -5.67 2.14 16.53
C PRO A 27 -4.51 2.61 17.43
N HIS A 28 -4.74 2.72 18.74
CA HIS A 28 -3.73 3.14 19.72
C HIS A 28 -3.15 1.97 20.51
N ASN A 29 -3.30 0.74 20.02
CA ASN A 29 -2.67 -0.44 20.60
C ASN A 29 -1.15 -0.20 20.78
N PRO A 30 -0.58 -0.40 21.98
CA PRO A 30 0.83 -0.09 22.23
C PRO A 30 1.80 -0.80 21.28
N ARG A 31 1.52 -2.06 20.90
CA ARG A 31 2.35 -2.83 19.97
C ARG A 31 2.31 -2.24 18.55
N ARG A 32 1.11 -1.81 18.11
CA ARG A 32 0.92 -1.10 16.84
C ARG A 32 1.68 0.23 16.81
N VAL A 33 1.54 1.04 17.86
CA VAL A 33 2.19 2.35 17.97
C VAL A 33 3.71 2.19 17.93
N GLU A 34 4.25 1.19 18.63
CA GLU A 34 5.67 0.87 18.61
C GLU A 34 6.14 0.49 17.20
N GLU A 35 5.35 -0.30 16.46
CA GLU A 35 5.66 -0.67 15.08
C GLU A 35 5.64 0.53 14.12
N ILE A 36 4.64 1.42 14.23
CA ILE A 36 4.61 2.68 13.47
C ILE A 36 5.88 3.50 13.76
N LEU A 37 6.23 3.67 15.03
CA LEU A 37 7.43 4.42 15.43
C LEU A 37 8.73 3.76 15.00
N ARG A 38 8.74 2.44 14.78
CA ARG A 38 9.89 1.69 14.25
C ARG A 38 10.07 1.94 12.75
N GLN A 39 8.97 2.03 11.99
CA GLN A 39 9.01 2.26 10.54
C GLN A 39 9.25 3.73 10.17
N VAL A 40 8.88 4.68 11.04
CA VAL A 40 9.12 6.11 10.79
C VAL A 40 10.57 6.49 11.07
N SER A 41 11.26 6.98 10.03
CA SER A 41 12.59 7.58 10.17
C SER A 41 12.50 9.03 10.62
N ILE A 42 13.11 9.36 11.76
CA ILE A 42 13.21 10.72 12.29
C ILE A 42 14.64 11.22 12.08
N GLY A 43 14.78 12.38 11.43
CA GLY A 43 16.07 12.99 11.12
C GLY A 43 16.96 13.27 12.34
N PRO A 44 18.28 13.42 12.12
CA PRO A 44 19.23 13.74 13.18
C PRO A 44 19.23 15.23 13.60
N ASP A 45 18.50 16.08 12.88
CA ASP A 45 18.39 17.53 13.06
C ASP A 45 17.53 17.94 14.27
N LEU A 46 16.84 16.98 14.89
CA LEU A 46 16.04 17.21 16.09
C LEU A 46 16.84 16.97 17.38
N SER A 47 16.72 17.90 18.33
CA SER A 47 17.11 17.67 19.72
C SER A 47 16.34 16.49 20.33
N ASN A 48 16.83 15.96 21.45
CA ASN A 48 16.17 14.87 22.17
C ASN A 48 14.74 15.25 22.59
N GLU A 49 14.54 16.48 23.07
CA GLU A 49 13.23 16.98 23.48
C GLU A 49 12.27 17.10 22.29
N GLN A 50 12.75 17.56 21.13
CA GLN A 50 11.95 17.60 19.90
C GLN A 50 11.60 16.19 19.41
N ARG A 51 12.56 15.28 19.42
CA ARG A 51 12.35 13.88 19.02
C ARG A 51 11.30 13.20 19.88
N VAL A 52 11.32 13.44 21.20
CA VAL A 52 10.27 12.95 22.12
C VAL A 52 8.90 13.53 21.75
N ARG A 53 8.80 14.83 21.47
CA ARG A 53 7.53 15.45 21.04
C ARG A 53 7.01 14.87 19.73
N VAL A 54 7.89 14.62 18.75
CA VAL A 54 7.52 14.00 17.47
C VAL A 54 7.03 12.57 17.67
N ARG A 55 7.74 11.74 18.43
CA ARG A 55 7.30 10.36 18.72
C ARG A 55 5.95 10.34 19.44
N LYS A 56 5.74 11.26 20.38
CA LYS A 56 4.43 11.41 21.03
C LYS A 56 3.33 11.78 20.02
N LEU A 57 3.59 12.75 19.14
CA LEU A 57 2.63 13.16 18.12
C LEU A 57 2.27 12.00 17.17
N LEU A 58 3.26 11.25 16.70
CA LEU A 58 3.03 10.07 15.86
C LEU A 58 2.18 9.02 16.58
N GLY A 59 2.40 8.81 17.88
CA GLY A 59 1.58 7.91 18.69
C GLY A 59 0.16 8.43 18.92
N ASP A 60 -0.01 9.74 19.15
CA ASP A 60 -1.32 10.37 19.33
C ASP A 60 -2.19 10.22 18.05
N PHE A 61 -1.56 10.20 16.87
CA PHE A 61 -2.20 10.08 15.55
C PHE A 61 -1.95 8.71 14.88
N ALA A 62 -1.80 7.64 15.67
CA ALA A 62 -1.54 6.28 15.16
C ALA A 62 -2.67 5.73 14.26
N ASP A 63 -3.89 6.25 14.40
CA ASP A 63 -5.06 5.95 13.56
C ASP A 63 -4.93 6.43 12.11
N CYS A 64 -4.09 7.45 11.87
CA CYS A 64 -3.83 8.01 10.55
C CYS A 64 -2.89 7.15 9.71
N PHE A 65 -2.13 6.24 10.33
CA PHE A 65 -1.19 5.36 9.65
C PHE A 65 -1.84 4.02 9.35
N ALA A 66 -1.52 3.43 8.20
CA ALA A 66 -1.81 2.05 7.86
C ALA A 66 -0.48 1.28 7.79
N LEU A 67 -0.40 0.15 8.52
CA LEU A 67 0.74 -0.76 8.48
C LEU A 67 0.60 -1.81 7.36
N SER A 68 -0.59 -1.98 6.80
CA SER A 68 -0.85 -2.87 5.66
C SER A 68 -1.98 -2.30 4.82
N ILE A 69 -2.04 -2.70 3.54
CA ILE A 69 -3.15 -2.38 2.65
C ILE A 69 -4.50 -2.86 3.20
N ARG A 70 -4.51 -3.92 4.01
CA ARG A 70 -5.70 -4.44 4.70
C ARG A 70 -6.33 -3.46 5.68
N GLU A 71 -5.55 -2.47 6.12
CA GLU A 71 -6.04 -1.43 7.01
C GLU A 71 -6.56 -0.21 6.25
N VAL A 72 -6.39 -0.14 4.93
CA VAL A 72 -6.92 0.95 4.11
C VAL A 72 -8.44 0.80 4.03
N VAL A 73 -9.16 1.86 4.41
CA VAL A 73 -10.63 1.86 4.47
C VAL A 73 -11.15 2.88 3.47
N PRO A 74 -12.13 2.54 2.63
CA PRO A 74 -12.75 3.49 1.72
C PRO A 74 -13.48 4.58 2.50
N ILE A 75 -13.41 5.82 2.02
CA ILE A 75 -14.19 6.93 2.59
C ILE A 75 -15.65 6.75 2.12
N PRO A 76 -16.63 6.64 3.05
CA PRO A 76 -18.02 6.45 2.67
C PRO A 76 -18.52 7.56 1.72
N GLY A 77 -19.01 7.16 0.55
CA GLY A 77 -19.53 8.07 -0.48
C GLY A 77 -18.47 8.80 -1.31
N ALA A 78 -17.18 8.56 -1.09
CA ALA A 78 -16.14 9.06 -1.98
C ALA A 78 -16.12 8.25 -3.28
N GLU A 79 -16.28 8.93 -4.41
CA GLU A 79 -16.24 8.32 -5.74
C GLU A 79 -15.13 8.96 -6.58
N HIS A 80 -14.32 8.13 -7.23
CA HIS A 80 -13.43 8.59 -8.30
C HIS A 80 -14.14 8.45 -9.65
N ARG A 81 -14.52 9.58 -10.27
CA ARG A 81 -15.19 9.58 -11.58
C ARG A 81 -14.20 9.82 -12.71
N ILE A 82 -14.00 8.80 -13.53
CA ILE A 82 -13.20 8.90 -14.76
C ILE A 82 -14.11 9.43 -15.88
N HIS A 83 -13.85 10.66 -16.33
CA HIS A 83 -14.57 11.27 -17.44
C HIS A 83 -14.07 10.73 -18.79
N VAL A 84 -14.69 9.64 -19.23
CA VAL A 84 -14.41 9.00 -20.52
C VAL A 84 -15.20 9.71 -21.63
N PRO A 85 -14.57 10.17 -22.72
CA PRO A 85 -15.27 10.71 -23.88
C PRO A 85 -16.25 9.67 -24.48
N PRO A 86 -17.44 10.06 -24.96
CA PRO A 86 -18.44 9.12 -25.49
C PRO A 86 -17.97 8.27 -26.67
N ASP A 87 -17.03 8.78 -27.45
CA ASP A 87 -16.44 8.18 -28.65
C ASP A 87 -15.09 7.49 -28.38
N ALA A 88 -14.64 7.43 -27.13
CA ALA A 88 -13.39 6.78 -26.77
C ALA A 88 -13.47 5.26 -27.00
N VAL A 89 -12.48 4.74 -27.71
CA VAL A 89 -12.32 3.30 -27.96
C VAL A 89 -11.13 2.79 -27.15
N PHE A 90 -11.37 1.82 -26.27
CA PHE A 90 -10.34 1.18 -25.47
C PHE A 90 -10.04 -0.24 -25.95
N PRO A 91 -8.79 -0.70 -25.82
CA PRO A 91 -8.47 -2.10 -26.04
C PRO A 91 -9.19 -2.96 -24.98
N LYS A 92 -9.86 -4.02 -25.44
CA LYS A 92 -10.47 -5.06 -24.58
C LYS A 92 -9.63 -6.33 -24.49
N LYS A 93 -8.50 -6.37 -25.18
CA LYS A 93 -7.54 -7.48 -25.18
C LYS A 93 -6.14 -6.91 -25.06
N ILE A 94 -5.28 -7.61 -24.35
CA ILE A 94 -3.85 -7.29 -24.27
C ILE A 94 -3.16 -8.08 -25.39
N PRO A 95 -2.72 -7.42 -26.48
CA PRO A 95 -2.13 -8.13 -27.61
C PRO A 95 -0.78 -8.77 -27.26
N HIS A 96 0.00 -8.14 -26.39
CA HIS A 96 1.30 -8.65 -25.92
C HIS A 96 1.50 -8.30 -24.45
N GLN A 97 1.24 -9.25 -23.54
CA GLN A 97 1.67 -9.14 -22.15
C GLN A 97 3.14 -9.54 -22.08
N ARG A 98 3.96 -8.75 -21.38
CA ARG A 98 5.38 -9.10 -21.17
C ARG A 98 5.44 -10.42 -20.42
N GLN A 99 6.24 -11.36 -20.93
CA GLN A 99 6.49 -12.63 -20.23
C GLN A 99 7.22 -12.33 -18.93
N LEU A 100 6.66 -12.84 -17.82
CA LEU A 100 7.25 -12.76 -16.50
C LEU A 100 8.13 -13.99 -16.25
N THR A 101 9.21 -13.83 -15.49
CA THR A 101 9.93 -14.97 -14.93
C THR A 101 9.08 -15.66 -13.85
N GLN A 102 9.45 -16.88 -13.44
CA GLN A 102 8.73 -17.60 -12.39
C GLN A 102 8.64 -16.79 -11.09
N ALA A 103 9.77 -16.24 -10.63
CA ALA A 103 9.82 -15.42 -9.42
C ALA A 103 8.95 -14.14 -9.53
N GLN A 104 8.88 -13.54 -10.72
CA GLN A 104 8.01 -12.39 -10.98
C GLN A 104 6.52 -12.76 -10.96
N HIS A 105 6.18 -13.96 -11.43
CA HIS A 105 4.82 -14.46 -11.39
C HIS A 105 4.37 -14.74 -9.95
N GLU A 106 5.21 -15.41 -9.16
CA GLU A 106 4.95 -15.68 -7.74
C GLU A 106 4.72 -14.37 -6.97
N TYR A 107 5.64 -13.41 -7.11
CA TYR A 107 5.48 -12.09 -6.51
C TYR A 107 4.18 -11.38 -6.91
N LEU A 108 3.84 -11.38 -8.20
CA LEU A 108 2.61 -10.73 -8.68
C LEU A 108 1.36 -11.45 -8.15
N SER A 109 1.39 -12.78 -8.06
CA SER A 109 0.28 -13.57 -7.52
C SER A 109 0.03 -13.20 -6.05
N ASP A 110 1.09 -13.18 -5.24
CA ASP A 110 1.00 -12.85 -3.81
C ASP A 110 0.44 -11.42 -3.60
N ALA A 111 0.89 -10.46 -4.41
CA ALA A 111 0.39 -9.09 -4.37
C ALA A 111 -1.09 -8.98 -4.78
N ILE A 112 -1.52 -9.74 -5.80
CA ILE A 112 -2.93 -9.81 -6.21
C ILE A 112 -3.79 -10.41 -5.09
N ASP A 113 -3.31 -11.49 -4.46
CA ASP A 113 -4.02 -12.14 -3.35
C ASP A 113 -4.15 -11.22 -2.14
N GLU A 114 -3.12 -10.41 -1.84
CA GLU A 114 -3.19 -9.38 -0.79
C GLU A 114 -4.26 -8.33 -1.11
N LEU A 115 -4.29 -7.81 -2.34
CA LEU A 115 -5.27 -6.82 -2.79
C LEU A 115 -6.70 -7.37 -2.78
N LEU A 116 -6.90 -8.62 -3.20
CA LEU A 116 -8.19 -9.31 -3.14
C LEU A 116 -8.64 -9.51 -1.68
N THR A 117 -7.73 -9.96 -0.81
CA THR A 117 -8.01 -10.16 0.62
C THR A 117 -8.34 -8.84 1.34
N ALA A 118 -7.78 -7.73 0.87
CA ALA A 118 -8.06 -6.39 1.36
C ALA A 118 -9.30 -5.73 0.73
N ASP A 119 -10.03 -6.42 -0.15
CA ASP A 119 -11.20 -5.89 -0.86
C ASP A 119 -10.88 -4.62 -1.70
N MET A 120 -9.65 -4.51 -2.19
CA MET A 120 -9.18 -3.38 -3.01
C MET A 120 -9.44 -3.59 -4.50
N ILE A 121 -9.46 -4.85 -4.94
CA ILE A 121 -9.77 -5.26 -6.32
C ILE A 121 -10.73 -6.45 -6.27
N GLU A 122 -11.45 -6.66 -7.38
CA GLU A 122 -12.33 -7.81 -7.54
C GLU A 122 -12.17 -8.46 -8.91
N PRO A 123 -12.45 -9.77 -9.05
CA PRO A 123 -12.52 -10.42 -10.35
C PRO A 123 -13.67 -9.86 -11.19
N ILE A 124 -13.39 -9.53 -12.45
CA ILE A 124 -14.40 -9.13 -13.43
C ILE A 124 -14.60 -10.23 -14.47
N ARG A 125 -15.85 -10.43 -14.90
CA ARG A 125 -16.14 -11.39 -15.98
C ARG A 125 -15.62 -10.84 -17.31
N PRO A 126 -15.05 -11.68 -18.20
CA PRO A 126 -14.50 -11.21 -19.47
C PRO A 126 -15.50 -10.40 -20.33
N GLU A 127 -16.79 -10.71 -20.28
CA GLU A 127 -17.85 -10.00 -21.00
C GLU A 127 -18.12 -8.58 -20.49
N ASP A 128 -17.83 -8.31 -19.21
CA ASP A 128 -18.10 -7.03 -18.56
C ASP A 128 -16.94 -6.03 -18.73
N VAL A 129 -15.77 -6.53 -19.15
CA VAL A 129 -14.55 -5.74 -19.38
C VAL A 129 -14.77 -4.64 -20.42
N LYS A 130 -14.58 -3.39 -20.00
CA LYS A 130 -14.65 -2.20 -20.87
C LYS A 130 -13.29 -1.80 -21.45
N CYS A 131 -12.23 -2.02 -20.69
CA CYS A 131 -10.85 -1.74 -21.08
C CYS A 131 -9.88 -2.68 -20.35
N VAL A 132 -8.73 -2.94 -20.96
CA VAL A 132 -7.60 -3.65 -20.32
C VAL A 132 -6.29 -2.96 -20.67
N SER A 133 -5.37 -2.95 -19.71
CA SER A 133 -4.02 -2.43 -19.88
C SER A 133 -3.00 -3.48 -19.44
N PRO A 134 -1.83 -3.56 -20.08
CA PRO A 134 -0.78 -4.47 -19.66
C PRO A 134 -0.22 -4.07 -18.28
N ILE A 135 0.12 -5.08 -17.47
CA ILE A 135 0.81 -4.87 -16.19
C ILE A 135 2.32 -4.92 -16.42
N THR A 136 3.06 -3.99 -15.84
CA THR A 136 4.53 -3.97 -15.83
C THR A 136 5.04 -3.96 -14.42
N LEU A 137 5.90 -4.92 -14.06
CA LEU A 137 6.60 -4.92 -12.78
C LEU A 137 7.79 -3.95 -12.88
N ALA A 138 7.82 -2.96 -12.00
CA ALA A 138 8.94 -2.02 -11.86
C ALA A 138 9.87 -2.49 -10.74
N GLN A 139 11.18 -2.42 -10.97
CA GLN A 139 12.16 -2.61 -9.90
C GLN A 139 12.26 -1.33 -9.07
N LYS A 140 12.20 -1.48 -7.75
CA LYS A 140 12.59 -0.39 -6.84
C LYS A 140 14.09 -0.16 -6.99
N VAL A 141 14.51 1.09 -7.20
CA VAL A 141 15.93 1.45 -7.28
C VAL A 141 16.48 1.42 -5.86
N HIS A 142 17.55 0.64 -5.64
CA HIS A 142 18.19 0.46 -4.34
C HIS A 142 18.81 1.75 -3.79
#